data_AF-A0A1Y0H1P8-F1
#
_entry.id   AF-A0A1Y0H1P8-F1
#
_cell.length_a   1.000
_cell.length_b   1.000
_cell.length_c   1.000
_cell.angle_alpha   90.00
_cell.angle_beta   90.00
_cell.angle_gamma   90.00
#
_symmetry.space_group_name_H-M   'P 1'
#
loop_
_entity.id
_entity.type
_entity.pdbx_description
1 polymer ?
#
loop_
_entity_poly.entity_id
_entity_poly.type
_entity_poly.pdbx_seq_one_letter_code
_entity_poly.pdbx_strand_id
1 'polypeptide(L)'
;MRYTDALRQQLCNLLAQGKSLREICADPKMPSLTTVYNWLSPGNPKFNPEFLAQYRVARMWQSEAFLEQIIEISRSDTLTADQKKIQMDALKTASARLEGRKYGDDKPRQLTVKVVYEDTP
;
A
#
# COMPACT_ATOMS: atom_id res chain seq x y z
N MET A 1 -21.05 18.10 -4.44
CA MET A 1 -19.77 17.37 -4.59
C MET A 1 -19.81 16.67 -5.95
N ARG A 2 -18.78 16.78 -6.80
CA ARG A 2 -18.79 16.13 -8.13
C ARG A 2 -18.55 14.63 -7.94
N TYR A 3 -19.23 13.79 -8.73
CA TYR A 3 -19.11 12.32 -8.68
C TYR A 3 -17.65 11.83 -8.71
N THR A 4 -16.81 12.46 -9.53
CA THR A 4 -15.38 12.15 -9.65
C THR A 4 -14.59 12.39 -8.36
N ASP A 5 -14.95 13.39 -7.56
CA ASP A 5 -14.23 13.71 -6.33
C ASP A 5 -14.56 12.72 -5.21
N ALA A 6 -15.81 12.24 -5.15
CA ALA A 6 -16.21 11.17 -4.25
C ALA A 6 -15.45 9.85 -4.57
N LEU A 7 -15.32 9.50 -5.86
CA LEU A 7 -14.55 8.32 -6.28
C LEU A 7 -13.06 8.42 -5.92
N ARG A 8 -12.46 9.61 -6.10
CA ARG A 8 -11.07 9.87 -5.71
C ARG A 8 -10.86 9.70 -4.21
N GLN A 9 -11.75 10.26 -3.40
CA GLN A 9 -11.69 10.14 -1.95
C GLN A 9 -11.87 8.69 -1.50
N GLN A 10 -12.86 7.99 -2.05
CA GLN A 10 -13.09 6.57 -1.74
C GLN A 10 -11.87 5.72 -2.10
N LEU A 11 -11.25 5.95 -3.26
CA LEU A 11 -10.02 5.27 -3.66
C LEU A 11 -8.88 5.50 -2.66
N CYS A 12 -8.65 6.75 -2.25
CA CYS A 12 -7.63 7.08 -1.24
C CYS A 12 -7.90 6.38 0.10
N ASN A 13 -9.16 6.37 0.55
CA ASN A 13 -9.54 5.69 1.79
C ASN A 13 -9.27 4.18 1.74
N LEU A 14 -9.62 3.53 0.64
CA LEU A 14 -9.39 2.09 0.46
C LEU A 14 -7.89 1.75 0.36
N LEU A 15 -7.10 2.59 -0.32
CA LEU A 15 -5.65 2.44 -0.34
C LEU A 15 -5.05 2.54 1.06
N ALA A 16 -5.46 3.54 1.84
CA ALA A 16 -4.99 3.76 3.20
C ALA A 16 -5.32 2.57 4.13
N GLN A 17 -6.39 1.81 3.84
CA GLN A 17 -6.75 0.58 4.56
C GLN A 17 -5.94 -0.66 4.13
N GLY A 18 -4.96 -0.51 3.24
CA GLY A 18 -4.13 -1.63 2.79
C GLY A 18 -4.61 -2.31 1.51
N LYS A 19 -5.74 -1.91 0.89
CA LYS A 19 -6.16 -2.52 -0.38
C LYS A 19 -5.23 -2.14 -1.53
N SER A 20 -4.91 -3.10 -2.39
CA SER A 20 -4.12 -2.79 -3.59
C SER A 20 -4.94 -1.97 -4.59
N LEU A 21 -4.28 -1.13 -5.37
CA LEU A 21 -4.98 -0.36 -6.42
C LEU A 21 -5.68 -1.28 -7.43
N ARG A 22 -5.08 -2.44 -7.73
CA ARG A 22 -5.67 -3.44 -8.63
C ARG A 22 -6.95 -4.04 -8.05
N GLU A 23 -6.95 -4.35 -6.75
CA GLU A 23 -8.14 -4.85 -6.05
C GLU A 23 -9.26 -3.81 -6.06
N ILE A 24 -8.95 -2.55 -5.77
CA ILE A 24 -9.92 -1.46 -5.78
C ILE A 24 -10.54 -1.29 -7.17
N CYS A 25 -9.72 -1.24 -8.22
CA CYS A 25 -10.17 -1.06 -9.59
C CYS A 25 -10.85 -2.29 -10.20
N ALA A 26 -10.90 -3.43 -9.50
CA ALA A 26 -11.63 -4.61 -9.95
C ALA A 26 -13.15 -4.47 -9.70
N ASP A 27 -13.57 -3.60 -8.79
CA ASP A 27 -14.99 -3.27 -8.58
C ASP A 27 -15.52 -2.44 -9.77
N PRO A 28 -16.60 -2.87 -10.46
CA PRO A 28 -17.21 -2.11 -11.56
C PRO A 28 -17.67 -0.69 -11.18
N LYS A 29 -17.88 -0.41 -9.89
CA LYS A 29 -18.25 0.93 -9.39
C LYS A 29 -17.03 1.84 -9.21
N MET A 30 -15.82 1.29 -9.24
CA MET A 30 -14.57 2.04 -9.11
C MET A 30 -13.99 2.41 -10.49
N PRO A 31 -13.19 3.50 -10.57
CA PRO A 31 -12.54 3.86 -11.81
C PRO A 31 -11.52 2.79 -12.23
N SER A 32 -11.35 2.62 -13.55
CA SER A 32 -10.30 1.75 -14.10
C SER A 32 -8.90 2.26 -13.76
N LEU A 33 -7.90 1.37 -13.77
CA LEU A 33 -6.50 1.73 -13.55
C LEU A 33 -6.02 2.88 -14.44
N THR A 34 -6.36 2.83 -15.73
CA THR A 34 -6.04 3.89 -16.71
C THR A 34 -6.61 5.24 -16.29
N THR A 35 -7.84 5.26 -15.77
CA THR A 35 -8.49 6.48 -15.31
C THR A 35 -7.75 7.08 -14.10
N VAL A 36 -7.36 6.23 -13.15
CA VAL A 36 -6.60 6.66 -11.97
C VAL A 36 -5.23 7.21 -12.38
N TYR A 37 -4.50 6.53 -13.27
CA TYR A 37 -3.21 7.02 -13.76
C TYR A 37 -3.32 8.34 -14.52
N ASN A 38 -4.38 8.55 -15.29
CA ASN A 38 -4.64 9.82 -15.95
C ASN A 38 -4.85 10.97 -14.94
N TRP A 39 -5.47 10.72 -13.79
CA TRP A 39 -5.61 11.72 -12.73
C TRP A 39 -4.28 12.07 -12.04
N LEU A 40 -3.32 11.14 -12.04
CA LEU A 40 -2.03 11.29 -11.37
C LEU A 40 -0.92 11.82 -12.29
N SER A 41 -1.10 11.77 -13.61
CA SER A 41 -0.05 12.11 -14.59
C SER A 41 -0.04 13.61 -14.90
N PRO A 42 1.03 14.35 -14.54
CA PRO A 42 1.21 15.72 -14.99
C PRO A 42 1.19 15.77 -16.54
N GLY A 43 0.50 16.76 -17.12
CA GLY A 43 0.32 16.87 -18.57
C GLY A 43 -0.89 16.13 -19.15
N ASN A 44 -1.60 15.33 -18.36
CA ASN A 44 -2.91 14.81 -18.76
C ASN A 44 -4.01 15.86 -18.53
N PRO A 45 -4.99 16.03 -19.43
CA PRO A 45 -6.12 16.96 -19.20
C PRO A 45 -6.94 16.66 -17.94
N LYS A 46 -6.91 15.41 -17.44
CA LYS A 46 -7.61 14.98 -16.23
C LYS A 46 -6.73 15.04 -14.97
N PHE A 47 -5.50 15.52 -15.09
CA PHE A 47 -4.57 15.67 -13.97
C PHE A 47 -5.19 16.53 -12.88
N ASN A 48 -5.07 16.09 -11.63
CA ASN A 48 -5.47 16.88 -10.48
C ASN A 48 -4.34 16.87 -9.43
N PRO A 49 -3.67 18.00 -9.17
CA PRO A 49 -2.57 18.08 -8.21
C PRO A 49 -3.03 17.84 -6.75
N GLU A 50 -4.24 18.25 -6.39
CA GLU A 50 -4.81 17.99 -5.07
C GLU A 50 -5.03 16.48 -4.85
N PHE A 51 -5.56 15.80 -5.87
CA PHE A 51 -5.72 14.36 -5.84
C PHE A 51 -4.36 13.64 -5.74
N LEU A 52 -3.35 14.11 -6.47
CA LEU A 52 -2.00 13.55 -6.37
C LEU A 52 -1.44 13.66 -4.94
N ALA A 53 -1.66 14.79 -4.27
CA ALA A 53 -1.24 14.97 -2.88
C ALA A 53 -1.98 14.01 -1.93
N GLN A 54 -3.31 13.93 -2.03
CA GLN A 54 -4.12 12.99 -1.23
C GLN A 54 -3.72 11.53 -1.49
N TYR A 55 -3.48 11.16 -2.75
CA TYR A 55 -3.05 9.83 -3.14
C TYR A 55 -1.69 9.47 -2.54
N ARG A 56 -0.74 10.40 -2.47
CA ARG A 56 0.56 10.19 -1.80
C ARG A 56 0.39 9.93 -0.31
N VAL A 57 -0.46 10.69 0.37
CA VAL A 57 -0.79 10.47 1.79
C VAL A 57 -1.46 9.11 1.99
N ALA A 58 -2.41 8.74 1.15
CA ALA A 58 -3.04 7.42 1.20
C ALA A 58 -2.02 6.27 1.03
N ARG A 59 -1.03 6.43 0.15
CA ARG A 59 0.06 5.46 -0.02
C ARG A 59 1.00 5.38 1.19
N MET A 60 1.16 6.45 1.95
CA MET A 60 1.88 6.42 3.22
C MET A 60 1.12 5.59 4.25
N TRP A 61 -0.17 5.87 4.45
CA TRP A 61 -1.02 5.10 5.37
C TRP A 61 -1.16 3.63 4.96
N GLN A 62 -1.16 3.35 3.67
CA GLN A 62 -1.15 1.99 3.16
C GLN A 62 0.07 1.18 3.67
N SER A 63 1.24 1.82 3.81
CA SER A 63 2.43 1.16 4.34
C SER A 63 2.21 0.70 5.79
N GLU A 64 1.60 1.57 6.60
CA GLU A 64 1.24 1.26 8.00
C GLU A 64 0.20 0.13 8.05
N ALA A 65 -0.84 0.17 7.19
CA ALA A 65 -1.82 -0.89 7.11
C ALA A 65 -1.22 -2.25 6.72
N PHE A 66 -0.17 -2.27 5.88
CA PHE A 66 0.56 -3.50 5.59
C PHE A 66 1.32 -4.06 6.79
N LEU A 67 1.81 -3.21 7.71
CA LEU A 67 2.43 -3.67 8.95
C LEU A 67 1.40 -4.36 9.85
N GLU A 68 0.20 -3.81 9.98
CA GLU A 68 -0.90 -4.44 10.71
C GLU A 68 -1.29 -5.79 10.09
N GLN A 69 -1.40 -5.87 8.75
CA GLN A 69 -1.66 -7.14 8.05
C GLN A 69 -0.56 -8.18 8.28
N ILE A 70 0.71 -7.76 8.37
CA ILE A 70 1.83 -8.65 8.70
C ILE A 70 1.63 -9.27 10.09
N ILE A 71 1.17 -8.50 11.08
CA ILE A 71 0.87 -8.99 12.43
C ILE A 71 -0.26 -10.03 12.37
N GLU A 72 -1.34 -9.73 11.66
CA GLU A 72 -2.46 -10.67 11.47
C GLU A 72 -2.01 -11.99 10.81
N ILE A 73 -1.25 -11.91 9.72
CA ILE A 73 -0.73 -13.08 9.01
C ILE A 73 0.17 -13.92 9.92
N SER A 74 1.03 -13.28 10.72
CA SER A 74 1.94 -13.99 11.61
C SER A 74 1.18 -14.84 12.64
N ARG A 75 0.04 -14.33 13.12
CA ARG A 75 -0.84 -14.96 14.12
C ARG A 75 -1.89 -15.90 13.52
N SER A 76 -1.99 -16.01 12.20
CA SER A 76 -3.03 -16.82 11.56
C SER A 76 -2.82 -18.33 11.81
N ASP A 77 -3.80 -19.01 12.37
CA ASP A 77 -3.73 -20.48 12.56
C ASP A 77 -4.11 -21.26 11.29
N THR A 78 -4.55 -20.57 10.23
CA THR A 78 -5.02 -21.20 8.99
C THR A 78 -3.95 -21.27 7.89
N LEU A 79 -2.87 -20.51 8.04
CA LEU A 79 -1.78 -20.45 7.07
C LEU A 79 -0.59 -21.31 7.51
N THR A 80 0.02 -22.01 6.55
CA THR A 80 1.30 -22.68 6.79
C THR A 80 2.42 -21.66 7.01
N ALA A 81 3.53 -22.09 7.64
CA ALA A 81 4.69 -21.23 7.85
C ALA A 81 5.21 -20.62 6.54
N ASP A 82 5.22 -21.40 5.45
CA ASP A 82 5.63 -20.92 4.12
C ASP A 82 4.66 -19.89 3.54
N GLN A 83 3.35 -20.11 3.67
CA GLN A 83 2.34 -19.14 3.23
C GLN A 83 2.47 -17.82 4.00
N LYS A 84 2.65 -17.88 5.32
CA LYS A 84 2.88 -16.69 6.15
C LYS A 84 4.11 -15.94 5.68
N LYS A 85 5.23 -16.64 5.51
CA LYS A 85 6.50 -16.06 5.07
C LYS A 85 6.36 -15.35 3.72
N ILE A 86 5.79 -16.01 2.71
CA ILE A 86 5.60 -15.45 1.36
C ILE A 86 4.76 -14.17 1.43
N GLN A 87 3.64 -14.20 2.16
CA GLN A 87 2.75 -13.04 2.25
C GLN A 87 3.39 -11.89 3.03
N MET A 88 4.00 -12.16 4.18
CA MET A 88 4.70 -11.14 4.97
C MET A 88 5.84 -10.51 4.18
N ASP A 89 6.64 -11.29 3.44
CA ASP A 89 7.74 -10.76 2.64
C ASP A 89 7.26 -9.94 1.44
N ALA A 90 6.15 -10.32 0.82
CA ALA A 90 5.49 -9.51 -0.21
C ALA A 90 5.02 -8.16 0.35
N LEU A 91 4.39 -8.16 1.53
CA LEU A 91 3.94 -6.93 2.21
C LEU A 91 5.11 -6.05 2.64
N LYS A 92 6.16 -6.60 3.26
CA LYS A 92 7.39 -5.86 3.59
C LYS A 92 8.00 -5.19 2.36
N THR A 93 8.08 -5.93 1.25
CA THR A 93 8.62 -5.41 -0.02
C THR A 93 7.75 -4.28 -0.57
N ALA A 94 6.42 -4.40 -0.45
CA ALA A 94 5.49 -3.35 -0.85
C ALA A 94 5.65 -2.09 0.03
N SER A 95 5.66 -2.23 1.35
CA SER A 95 5.87 -1.14 2.31
C SER A 95 7.18 -0.40 2.04
N ALA A 96 8.31 -1.12 1.90
CA ALA A 96 9.61 -0.52 1.62
C ALA A 96 9.63 0.31 0.33
N ARG A 97 8.87 -0.08 -0.70
CA ARG A 97 8.74 0.69 -1.95
C ARG A 97 7.89 1.95 -1.78
N LEU A 98 6.85 1.90 -0.94
CA LEU A 98 6.00 3.05 -0.65
C LEU A 98 6.73 4.05 0.27
N GLU A 99 7.53 3.56 1.22
CA GLU A 99 8.37 4.36 2.11
C GLU A 99 9.62 4.92 1.43
N GLY A 100 10.26 4.15 0.54
CA GLY A 100 11.36 4.69 -0.29
C GLY A 100 10.90 5.84 -1.19
N ARG A 101 9.59 5.91 -1.49
CA ARG A 101 8.95 7.06 -2.15
C ARG A 101 8.54 8.18 -1.16
N LYS A 102 8.42 7.89 0.13
CA LYS A 102 8.22 8.85 1.24
C LYS A 102 9.51 9.61 1.56
N TYR A 103 10.67 8.94 1.51
CA TYR A 103 11.98 9.49 1.88
C TYR A 103 12.97 9.58 0.71
N GLY A 104 12.50 9.95 -0.49
CA GLY A 104 13.36 10.15 -1.68
C GLY A 104 14.49 11.19 -1.54
N ASP A 105 14.74 11.73 -0.34
CA ASP A 105 15.89 12.58 -0.01
C ASP A 105 16.62 12.21 1.30
N ASP A 106 16.29 11.10 1.98
CA ASP A 106 17.09 10.67 3.14
C ASP A 106 17.02 9.16 3.32
N LYS A 107 18.13 8.46 3.06
CA LYS A 107 18.17 6.99 3.08
C LYS A 107 18.22 6.48 4.53
N PRO A 108 17.26 5.69 5.02
CA PRO A 108 17.40 5.06 6.32
C PRO A 108 18.45 3.93 6.28
N ARG A 109 19.31 3.89 7.31
CA ARG A 109 20.31 2.83 7.54
C ARG A 109 19.63 1.47 7.69
N GLN A 110 20.12 0.46 6.97
CA GLN A 110 19.69 -0.92 7.15
C GLN A 110 20.09 -1.40 8.55
N LEU A 111 19.10 -1.73 9.39
CA LEU A 111 19.30 -2.50 10.60
C LEU A 111 18.97 -3.95 10.30
N THR A 112 20.00 -4.78 10.19
CA THR A 112 19.86 -6.23 10.05
C THR A 112 19.56 -6.83 11.42
N VAL A 113 18.28 -7.07 11.72
CA VAL A 113 17.88 -7.86 12.88
C VAL A 113 17.98 -9.34 12.52
N LYS A 114 18.99 -10.03 13.06
CA LYS A 114 19.07 -11.49 13.00
C LYS A 114 18.15 -12.05 14.09
N VAL A 115 17.03 -12.65 13.68
CA VAL A 115 16.23 -13.47 14.59
C VAL A 115 16.89 -14.84 14.68
N VAL A 116 17.57 -15.10 15.78
CA VAL A 116 18.08 -16.43 16.13
C VAL A 116 16.95 -17.16 16.83
N TYR A 117 16.52 -18.28 16.27
CA TYR A 117 15.67 -19.22 16.98
C TYR A 117 16.59 -20.12 17.79
N GLU A 118 16.63 -19.91 19.11
CA GLU A 118 17.26 -20.84 20.03
C GLU A 118 16.27 -21.96 20.33
N ASP A 119 16.51 -23.14 19.75
CA ASP A 119 15.87 -24.36 20.20
C ASP A 119 16.33 -24.62 21.64
N THR A 120 15.39 -24.48 22.58
CA THR A 120 15.59 -24.85 23.99
C THR A 120 15.03 -26.26 24.21
N PRO A 121 15.66 -27.04 25.12
CA PRO A 121 15.72 -28.51 25.08
C PRO A 121 14.43 -29.26 25.39
#